data_AF-A0A833T8V9-F1
#
_entry.id   AF-A0A833T8V9-F1
#
_cell.length_a   1.000
_cell.length_b   1.000
_cell.length_c   1.000
_cell.angle_alpha   90.00
_cell.angle_beta   90.00
_cell.angle_gamma   90.00
#
_symmetry.space_group_name_H-M   'P 1'
#
loop_
_entity.id
_entity.type
_entity.pdbx_description
1 polymer ?
#
loop_
_entity_poly.entity_id
_entity_poly.type
_entity_poly.pdbx_seq_one_letter_code
_entity_poly.pdbx_strand_id
1 'polypeptide(L)'
;MNQSFMVVVIYEIHSRLAFCMLEDNTWTDLGVNEGYCDIICYENQLSALTDNGLITVLDFRSPFPAKIIRSSAPVFEVDHCENFPRNKFFTQSYLVESLGGLLLVDRIVGYFVNSEGIAVDEYDLLSPDDMHPLVCPYCTKLFNVDELDHKHERWEKVESFGDRVIFVGGNYSMSCPFVILKDVNRILFTSPMIAGIRWMRITCMAVMISTNST
;
A
#
# COMPACT_ATOMS: atom_id res chain seq x y z
N MET A 1 17.80 -19.60 -22.68
CA MET A 1 16.44 -19.35 -22.15
C MET A 1 16.36 -17.86 -21.92
N ASN A 2 15.57 -17.13 -22.71
CA ASN A 2 15.32 -15.71 -22.45
C ASN A 2 14.27 -15.63 -21.35
N GLN A 3 14.63 -15.04 -20.21
CA GLN A 3 13.66 -14.63 -19.22
C GLN A 3 13.06 -13.32 -19.72
N SER A 4 11.77 -13.34 -20.03
CA SER A 4 11.00 -12.14 -20.30
C SER A 4 10.55 -11.55 -18.97
N PHE A 5 10.91 -10.28 -18.74
CA PHE A 5 10.45 -9.54 -17.56
C PHE A 5 9.29 -8.64 -17.95
N MET A 6 8.31 -8.54 -17.07
CA MET A 6 7.20 -7.61 -17.17
C MET A 6 7.29 -6.63 -16.01
N VAL A 7 7.18 -5.34 -16.30
CA VAL A 7 7.05 -4.30 -15.28
C VAL A 7 5.60 -3.84 -15.29
N VAL A 8 4.96 -3.83 -14.13
CA VAL A 8 3.60 -3.29 -13.97
C VAL A 8 3.66 -2.10 -13.04
N VAL A 9 2.94 -1.03 -13.41
CA VAL A 9 2.92 0.22 -12.67
C VAL A 9 1.52 0.69 -12.35
N ILE A 10 1.36 1.30 -11.18
CA ILE A 10 0.28 2.25 -10.92
C ILE A 10 0.74 3.62 -11.42
N TYR A 11 -0.08 4.32 -12.20
CA TYR A 11 0.26 5.62 -12.75
C TYR A 11 -0.95 6.57 -12.81
N GLU A 12 -0.68 7.84 -13.09
CA GLU A 12 -1.67 8.94 -13.17
C GLU A 12 -2.41 9.25 -11.85
N ILE A 13 -3.15 10.36 -11.85
CA ILE A 13 -3.96 10.82 -10.71
C ILE A 13 -5.14 9.89 -10.40
N HIS A 14 -5.55 9.09 -11.38
CA HIS A 14 -6.64 8.14 -11.26
C HIS A 14 -6.16 6.75 -10.82
N SER A 15 -4.86 6.60 -10.60
CA SER A 15 -4.23 5.35 -10.14
C SER A 15 -4.63 4.15 -11.00
N ARG A 16 -4.32 4.25 -12.29
CA ARG A 16 -4.55 3.20 -13.31
C ARG A 16 -3.38 2.24 -13.36
N LEU A 17 -3.59 1.07 -13.97
CA LEU A 17 -2.53 0.09 -14.20
C LEU A 17 -2.06 0.11 -15.66
N ALA A 18 -0.75 0.06 -15.84
CA ALA A 18 -0.12 -0.19 -17.13
C ALA A 18 1.00 -1.22 -16.97
N PHE A 19 1.29 -1.97 -18.03
CA PHE A 19 2.42 -2.88 -18.06
C PHE A 19 3.33 -2.63 -19.27
N CYS A 20 4.58 -3.05 -19.15
CA CYS A 20 5.57 -3.00 -20.20
C CYS A 20 6.43 -4.27 -20.11
N MET A 21 6.54 -5.02 -21.20
CA MET A 21 7.54 -6.09 -21.27
C MET A 21 8.92 -5.46 -21.47
N LEU A 22 9.97 -6.12 -21.01
CA LEU A 22 11.35 -5.65 -21.22
C LEU A 22 11.70 -5.49 -22.72
N GLU A 23 11.04 -6.26 -23.58
CA GLU A 23 11.19 -6.21 -25.02
C GLU A 23 10.28 -5.15 -25.68
N ASP A 24 9.31 -4.62 -24.94
CA ASP A 24 8.39 -3.60 -25.44
C ASP A 24 9.04 -2.21 -25.35
N ASN A 25 8.75 -1.37 -26.34
CA ASN A 25 9.15 0.04 -26.33
C ASN A 25 8.04 0.97 -25.84
N THR A 26 6.87 0.42 -25.47
CA THR A 26 5.67 1.18 -25.14
C THR A 26 4.91 0.54 -23.99
N TRP A 27 4.37 1.37 -23.11
CA TRP A 27 3.46 0.95 -22.03
C TRP A 27 2.08 0.62 -22.60
N THR A 28 1.51 -0.48 -22.15
CA THR A 28 0.13 -0.90 -22.46
C THR A 28 -0.77 -0.62 -21.25
N ASP A 29 -1.76 0.24 -21.43
CA ASP A 29 -2.80 0.54 -20.43
C ASP A 29 -3.72 -0.68 -20.26
N LEU A 30 -4.00 -1.06 -19.02
CA LEU A 30 -4.91 -2.16 -18.70
C LEU A 30 -6.39 -1.74 -18.67
N GLY A 31 -6.69 -0.48 -18.95
CA GLY A 31 -8.01 0.08 -19.24
C GLY A 31 -8.93 0.23 -18.03
N VAL A 32 -8.48 -0.16 -16.83
CA VAL A 32 -9.33 -0.22 -15.65
C VAL A 32 -9.00 0.94 -14.71
N ASN A 33 -9.93 1.88 -14.61
CA ASN A 33 -9.89 2.98 -13.65
C ASN A 33 -10.65 2.58 -12.38
N GLU A 34 -9.95 1.95 -11.44
CA GLU A 34 -10.54 1.50 -10.17
C GLU A 34 -9.87 2.13 -8.94
N GLY A 35 -8.98 3.11 -9.12
CA GLY A 35 -8.34 3.80 -8.00
C GLY A 35 -7.39 2.88 -7.21
N TYR A 36 -6.46 2.22 -7.90
CA TYR A 36 -5.53 1.29 -7.27
C TYR A 36 -4.56 2.02 -6.32
N CYS A 37 -4.42 1.54 -5.08
CA CYS A 37 -3.52 2.13 -4.09
C CYS A 37 -2.24 1.32 -3.87
N ASP A 38 -2.26 0.03 -4.19
CA ASP A 38 -1.09 -0.85 -4.06
C ASP A 38 -1.10 -2.02 -5.06
N ILE A 39 0.07 -2.55 -5.39
CA ILE A 39 0.25 -3.74 -6.24
C ILE A 39 1.36 -4.64 -5.71
N ILE A 40 1.17 -5.95 -5.80
CA ILE A 40 2.17 -6.94 -5.42
C ILE A 40 2.18 -8.13 -6.39
N CYS A 41 3.36 -8.71 -6.61
CA CYS A 41 3.48 -10.03 -7.23
C CYS A 41 3.53 -11.09 -6.13
N TYR A 42 2.52 -11.94 -6.08
CA TYR A 42 2.36 -13.01 -5.08
C TYR A 42 1.95 -14.31 -5.79
N GLU A 43 2.65 -15.42 -5.52
CA GLU A 43 2.41 -16.72 -6.19
C GLU A 43 2.33 -16.65 -7.73
N ASN A 44 3.23 -15.88 -8.34
CA ASN A 44 3.27 -15.61 -9.80
C ASN A 44 2.00 -14.94 -10.36
N GLN A 45 1.21 -14.32 -9.50
CA GLN A 45 0.02 -13.56 -9.86
C GLN A 45 0.19 -12.12 -9.39
N LEU A 46 -0.22 -11.18 -10.23
CA LEU A 46 -0.23 -9.79 -9.80
C LEU A 46 -1.55 -9.51 -9.09
N SER A 47 -1.47 -9.09 -7.84
CA SER A 47 -2.61 -8.61 -7.08
C SER A 47 -2.57 -7.09 -7.04
N ALA A 48 -3.71 -6.45 -7.30
CA ALA A 48 -3.89 -5.00 -7.26
C ALA A 48 -5.00 -4.68 -6.26
N LEU A 49 -4.69 -3.78 -5.33
CA LEU A 49 -5.60 -3.32 -4.28
C LEU A 49 -6.14 -1.94 -4.65
N THR A 50 -7.44 -1.74 -4.51
CA THR A 50 -8.11 -0.45 -4.67
C THR A 50 -8.29 0.25 -3.32
N ASP A 51 -8.55 1.55 -3.37
CA ASP A 51 -8.85 2.36 -2.17
C ASP A 51 -10.09 1.91 -1.37
N ASN A 52 -11.03 1.21 -2.03
CA ASN A 52 -12.20 0.59 -1.42
C ASN A 52 -11.99 -0.87 -0.99
N GLY A 53 -10.74 -1.35 -0.92
CA GLY A 53 -10.38 -2.68 -0.41
C GLY A 53 -10.68 -3.85 -1.36
N LEU A 54 -11.01 -3.59 -2.63
CA LEU A 54 -11.15 -4.65 -3.62
C LEU A 54 -9.77 -5.16 -4.05
N ILE A 55 -9.59 -6.48 -4.05
CA ILE A 55 -8.37 -7.10 -4.57
C ILE A 55 -8.69 -7.77 -5.90
N THR A 56 -8.07 -7.22 -6.94
CA THR A 56 -8.11 -7.76 -8.29
C THR A 56 -6.83 -8.56 -8.54
N VAL A 57 -6.97 -9.78 -9.04
CA VAL A 57 -5.84 -10.58 -9.50
C VAL A 57 -5.78 -10.54 -11.02
N LEU A 58 -4.62 -10.17 -11.55
CA LEU A 58 -4.31 -10.13 -12.97
C LEU A 58 -3.45 -11.35 -13.32
N ASP A 59 -4.00 -12.17 -14.21
CA ASP A 59 -3.35 -13.38 -14.70
C ASP A 59 -2.65 -13.11 -16.04
N PHE A 60 -1.32 -13.09 -16.01
CA PHE A 60 -0.46 -12.83 -17.17
C PHE A 60 0.01 -14.10 -17.89
N ARG A 61 -0.64 -15.26 -17.68
CA ARG A 61 -0.39 -16.48 -18.48
C ARG A 61 -0.75 -16.31 -19.96
N SER A 62 -1.48 -15.26 -20.30
CA SER A 62 -1.85 -14.86 -21.66
C SER A 62 -1.30 -13.45 -21.94
N PRO A 63 -0.93 -13.12 -23.19
CA PRO A 63 -0.48 -11.77 -23.57
C PRO A 63 -1.52 -10.68 -23.29
N PHE A 64 -2.79 -11.07 -23.17
CA PHE A 64 -3.85 -10.23 -22.63
C PHE A 64 -4.20 -10.73 -21.23
N PRO A 65 -3.85 -9.97 -20.17
CA PRO A 65 -4.11 -10.42 -18.82
C PRO A 65 -5.60 -10.54 -18.55
N ALA A 66 -6.01 -11.71 -18.07
CA ALA A 66 -7.38 -11.91 -17.64
C ALA A 66 -7.56 -11.31 -16.24
N LYS A 67 -8.57 -10.46 -16.08
CA LYS A 67 -8.96 -9.92 -14.78
C LYS A 67 -9.79 -10.95 -14.02
N ILE A 68 -9.30 -11.37 -12.85
CA ILE A 68 -10.03 -12.24 -11.92
C ILE A 68 -10.23 -11.46 -10.62
N ILE A 69 -11.46 -11.12 -10.29
CA ILE A 69 -11.79 -10.53 -8.99
C ILE A 69 -11.83 -11.69 -7.99
N ARG A 70 -10.98 -11.68 -6.96
CA ARG A 70 -10.87 -12.82 -6.03
C ARG A 70 -11.52 -12.56 -4.67
N SER A 71 -11.45 -11.35 -4.14
CA SER A 71 -11.94 -11.09 -2.79
C SER A 71 -12.13 -9.59 -2.55
N SER A 72 -13.11 -9.25 -1.70
CA SER A 72 -13.14 -7.97 -1.01
C SER A 72 -12.36 -8.13 0.28
N ALA A 73 -11.26 -7.40 0.43
CA ALA A 73 -10.62 -7.30 1.72
C ALA A 73 -11.53 -6.54 2.70
N PRO A 74 -11.44 -6.82 4.01
CA PRO A 74 -12.13 -6.02 4.99
C PRO A 74 -11.58 -4.61 4.86
N VAL A 75 -12.40 -3.69 4.40
CA VAL A 75 -12.05 -2.28 4.46
C VAL A 75 -12.05 -1.94 5.94
N PHE A 76 -10.90 -1.53 6.48
CA PHE A 76 -10.92 -0.83 7.76
C PHE A 76 -11.56 0.53 7.49
N GLU A 77 -12.89 0.55 7.50
CA GLU A 77 -13.69 1.75 7.31
C GLU A 77 -13.46 2.65 8.51
N VAL A 78 -12.54 3.59 8.34
CA VAL A 78 -12.36 4.75 9.23
C VAL A 78 -13.69 5.48 9.49
N ASP A 79 -14.68 5.32 8.60
CA ASP A 79 -16.04 5.86 8.69
C ASP A 79 -16.82 5.45 9.94
N HIS A 80 -16.41 4.41 10.67
CA HIS A 80 -17.14 3.91 11.85
C HIS A 80 -16.34 3.92 13.14
N CYS A 81 -15.11 4.44 13.13
CA CYS A 81 -14.32 4.58 14.35
C CYS A 81 -14.39 6.04 14.83
N GLU A 82 -15.16 6.32 15.89
CA GLU A 82 -15.25 7.67 16.49
C GLU A 82 -13.88 8.29 16.80
N ASN A 83 -12.86 7.45 16.98
CA ASN A 83 -11.49 7.85 17.26
C ASN A 83 -10.74 8.45 16.05
N PHE A 84 -11.20 8.23 14.81
CA PHE A 84 -10.48 8.60 13.59
C PHE A 84 -11.38 9.31 12.56
N PRO A 85 -11.82 10.55 12.80
CA PRO A 85 -12.66 11.27 11.85
C PRO A 85 -11.96 11.56 10.51
N ARG A 86 -12.68 11.37 9.40
CA ARG A 86 -12.16 11.45 8.01
C ARG A 86 -11.52 12.79 7.63
N ASN A 87 -11.90 13.90 8.27
CA ASN A 87 -11.26 15.20 8.03
C ASN A 87 -9.84 15.28 8.63
N LYS A 88 -9.50 14.43 9.59
CA LYS A 88 -8.20 14.43 10.29
C LYS A 88 -7.33 13.23 9.96
N PHE A 89 -7.91 12.17 9.41
CA PHE A 89 -7.22 10.91 9.17
C PHE A 89 -7.50 10.34 7.78
N PHE A 90 -6.53 9.58 7.28
CA PHE A 90 -6.70 8.71 6.12
C PHE A 90 -6.06 7.35 6.38
N THR A 91 -6.53 6.35 5.65
CA THR A 91 -5.92 5.02 5.60
C THR A 91 -4.99 4.92 4.40
N GLN A 92 -3.83 4.33 4.64
CA GLN A 92 -2.94 3.86 3.61
C GLN A 92 -2.80 2.35 3.72
N SER A 93 -3.23 1.64 2.69
CA SER A 93 -3.29 0.18 2.67
C SER A 93 -2.13 -0.40 1.87
N TYR A 94 -1.61 -1.54 2.32
CA TYR A 94 -0.52 -2.26 1.67
C TYR A 94 -0.81 -3.75 1.62
N LEU A 95 -0.55 -4.38 0.48
CA LEU A 95 -0.38 -5.81 0.34
C LEU A 95 1.07 -6.17 0.66
N VAL A 96 1.27 -7.17 1.51
CA VAL A 96 2.61 -7.60 1.93
C VAL A 96 2.69 -9.12 1.87
N GLU A 97 3.63 -9.65 1.08
CA GLU A 97 3.97 -11.07 1.13
C GLU A 97 4.77 -11.34 2.41
N SER A 98 4.37 -12.38 3.15
CA SER A 98 5.07 -12.80 4.36
C SER A 98 4.94 -14.30 4.62
N LEU A 99 6.09 -15.00 4.59
CA LEU A 99 6.18 -16.45 4.79
C LEU A 99 5.25 -17.27 3.88
N GLY A 100 5.06 -16.82 2.63
CA GLY A 100 4.16 -17.47 1.69
C GLY A 100 2.68 -17.25 1.99
N GLY A 101 2.35 -16.28 2.84
CA GLY A 101 1.02 -15.73 3.02
C GLY A 101 0.92 -14.30 2.47
N LEU A 102 -0.30 -13.81 2.30
CA LEU A 102 -0.58 -12.44 1.88
C LEU A 102 -1.25 -11.66 3.02
N LEU A 103 -0.63 -10.56 3.43
CA LEU A 103 -1.12 -9.65 4.45
C LEU A 103 -1.71 -8.40 3.82
N LEU A 104 -2.81 -7.91 4.39
CA LEU A 104 -3.31 -6.55 4.21
C LEU A 104 -2.91 -5.75 5.44
N VAL A 105 -2.15 -4.68 5.24
CA VAL A 105 -1.71 -3.77 6.30
C VAL A 105 -2.37 -2.42 6.06
N ASP A 106 -3.28 -2.04 6.94
CA ASP A 106 -3.88 -0.71 6.96
C ASP A 106 -3.15 0.18 7.95
N ARG A 107 -2.61 1.30 7.46
CA ARG A 107 -1.92 2.31 8.24
C ARG A 107 -2.80 3.54 8.36
N ILE A 108 -3.25 3.84 9.57
CA ILE A 108 -4.02 5.06 9.85
C ILE A 108 -3.05 6.22 10.10
N VAL A 109 -3.16 7.27 9.30
CA VAL A 109 -2.29 8.44 9.32
C VAL A 109 -3.11 9.70 9.57
N GLY A 110 -2.66 10.53 10.51
CA GLY A 110 -3.21 11.87 10.71
C GLY A 110 -2.65 12.86 9.68
N TYR A 111 -3.51 13.68 9.07
CA TYR A 111 -3.16 14.72 8.10
C TYR A 111 -2.34 15.86 8.69
N PHE A 112 -2.56 16.18 9.96
CA PHE A 112 -1.84 17.23 10.67
C PHE A 112 -1.82 16.85 12.13
N VAL A 113 -0.62 16.82 12.73
CA VAL A 113 -0.44 16.41 14.11
C VAL A 113 0.42 17.44 14.83
N ASN A 114 -0.09 17.94 15.95
CA ASN A 114 0.61 18.91 16.79
C ASN A 114 1.79 18.25 17.54
N SER A 115 2.54 19.04 18.30
CA SER A 115 3.67 18.58 19.12
C SER A 115 3.31 17.50 20.14
N GLU A 116 2.05 17.40 20.56
CA GLU A 116 1.55 16.41 21.51
C GLU A 116 1.13 15.09 20.85
N GLY A 117 1.21 15.00 19.51
CA GLY A 117 0.77 13.81 18.80
C GLY A 117 -0.74 13.75 18.61
N ILE A 118 -1.48 14.85 18.75
CA ILE A 118 -2.93 14.92 18.53
C ILE A 118 -3.23 15.38 17.11
N ALA A 119 -4.18 14.72 16.44
CA ALA A 119 -4.62 15.14 15.11
C ALA A 119 -5.53 16.36 15.19
N VAL A 120 -5.24 17.35 14.36
CA VAL A 120 -5.83 18.70 14.40
C VAL A 120 -6.28 19.10 13.00
N ASP A 121 -7.26 20.00 12.90
CA ASP A 121 -7.66 20.54 11.59
C ASP A 121 -6.64 21.58 11.11
N GLU A 122 -6.45 21.69 9.79
CA GLU A 122 -5.54 22.67 9.19
C GLU A 122 -5.85 24.12 9.62
N TYR A 123 -7.15 24.43 9.80
CA TYR A 123 -7.61 25.76 10.20
C TYR A 123 -7.28 26.13 11.64
N ASP A 124 -7.18 25.16 12.55
CA ASP A 124 -6.78 25.39 13.95
C ASP A 124 -5.31 25.82 14.07
N LEU A 125 -4.58 25.83 12.95
CA LEU A 125 -3.13 26.00 12.86
C LEU A 125 -2.72 27.33 12.18
N LEU A 126 -3.68 28.14 11.73
CA LEU A 126 -3.44 29.46 11.15
C LEU A 126 -3.29 30.53 12.26
N SER A 127 -2.16 30.50 12.98
CA SER A 127 -1.73 31.62 13.82
C SER A 127 -1.19 32.75 12.91
N PRO A 128 -1.61 34.02 13.10
CA PRO A 128 -1.11 35.14 12.29
C PRO A 128 0.41 35.40 12.44
N ASP A 129 1.03 34.90 13.52
CA ASP A 129 2.34 35.38 13.98
C ASP A 129 3.50 34.35 13.91
N ASP A 130 3.28 33.08 13.54
CA ASP A 130 4.33 32.05 13.62
C ASP A 130 4.88 31.57 12.26
N MET A 131 6.17 31.85 12.01
CA MET A 131 6.95 31.48 10.81
C MET A 131 7.56 30.05 10.85
N HIS A 132 7.11 29.16 11.75
CA HIS A 132 7.60 27.78 11.84
C HIS A 132 6.43 26.80 11.88
N PRO A 133 6.48 25.66 11.15
CA PRO A 133 5.39 24.70 11.22
C PRO A 133 5.41 24.03 12.61
N LEU A 134 4.47 24.42 13.48
CA LEU A 134 4.19 23.79 14.79
C LEU A 134 3.66 22.35 14.68
N VAL A 135 3.72 21.76 13.48
CA VAL A 135 2.90 20.63 13.05
C VAL A 135 3.70 19.70 12.15
N CYS A 136 3.60 18.40 12.43
CA CYS A 136 4.03 17.36 11.49
C CYS A 136 2.86 17.02 10.56
N PRO A 137 3.03 17.11 9.22
CA PRO A 137 1.93 16.86 8.28
C PRO A 137 1.55 15.38 8.20
N TYR A 138 2.35 14.44 8.70
CA TYR A 138 1.98 13.02 8.65
C TYR A 138 2.51 12.28 9.86
N CYS A 139 1.61 11.69 10.65
CA CYS A 139 1.97 10.84 11.77
C CYS A 139 1.05 9.62 11.81
N THR A 140 1.66 8.45 11.91
CA THR A 140 0.93 7.19 12.03
C THR A 140 0.37 7.02 13.43
N LYS A 141 -0.91 6.61 13.50
CA LYS A 141 -1.59 6.34 14.78
C LYS A 141 -1.79 4.87 15.05
N LEU A 142 -2.09 4.10 14.02
CA LEU A 142 -2.49 2.71 14.18
C LEU A 142 -2.13 1.90 12.95
N PHE A 143 -1.89 0.61 13.19
CA PHE A 143 -1.91 -0.42 12.17
C PHE A 143 -3.05 -1.38 12.46
N ASN A 144 -3.79 -1.72 11.42
CA ASN A 144 -4.61 -2.92 11.38
C ASN A 144 -3.98 -3.88 10.39
N VAL A 145 -3.87 -5.17 10.75
CA VAL A 145 -3.24 -6.16 9.89
C VAL A 145 -4.10 -7.41 9.87
N ASP A 146 -4.43 -7.83 8.66
CA ASP A 146 -5.20 -9.03 8.39
C ASP A 146 -4.42 -9.93 7.42
N GLU A 147 -4.54 -11.25 7.57
CA GLU A 147 -3.92 -12.26 6.71
C GLU A 147 -4.99 -12.98 5.91
N LEU A 148 -4.73 -13.24 4.62
CA LEU A 148 -5.65 -13.96 3.75
C LEU A 148 -5.62 -15.46 4.07
N ASP A 149 -6.72 -15.98 4.58
CA ASP A 149 -6.97 -17.41 4.63
C ASP A 149 -7.40 -17.91 3.25
N HIS A 150 -6.43 -18.43 2.49
CA HIS A 150 -6.63 -18.98 1.16
C HIS A 150 -7.65 -20.12 1.09
N LYS A 151 -7.89 -20.86 2.19
CA LYS A 151 -8.82 -21.99 2.18
C LYS A 151 -10.27 -21.53 2.20
N HIS A 152 -10.54 -20.44 2.91
CA HIS A 152 -11.89 -19.92 3.12
C HIS A 152 -12.13 -18.58 2.40
N GLU A 153 -11.13 -18.08 1.65
CA GLU A 153 -11.15 -16.82 0.90
C GLU A 153 -11.55 -15.61 1.76
N ARG A 154 -11.11 -15.61 3.02
CA ARG A 154 -11.44 -14.57 4.01
C ARG A 154 -10.18 -13.98 4.63
N TRP A 155 -10.31 -12.78 5.15
CA TRP A 155 -9.25 -12.10 5.88
C TRP A 155 -9.43 -12.30 7.38
N GLU A 156 -8.34 -12.65 8.06
CA GLU A 156 -8.31 -12.89 9.49
C GLU A 156 -7.33 -11.94 10.17
N LYS A 157 -7.78 -11.31 11.25
CA LYS A 157 -6.95 -10.37 12.00
C LYS A 157 -5.74 -11.06 12.59
N VAL A 158 -4.56 -10.48 12.36
CA VAL A 158 -3.30 -10.97 12.91
C VAL A 158 -3.07 -10.37 14.28
N GLU A 159 -3.05 -11.21 15.32
CA GLU A 159 -2.76 -10.78 16.69
C GLU A 159 -1.25 -10.66 16.97
N SER A 160 -0.42 -11.44 16.28
CA SER A 160 1.03 -11.46 16.46
C SER A 160 1.76 -11.91 15.20
N PHE A 161 2.87 -11.26 14.89
CA PHE A 161 3.73 -11.59 13.75
C PHE A 161 4.78 -12.67 14.08
N GLY A 162 4.89 -13.08 15.35
CA GLY A 162 5.95 -13.98 15.81
C GLY A 162 7.33 -13.41 15.48
N ASP A 163 8.16 -14.20 14.79
CA ASP A 163 9.52 -13.84 14.39
C ASP A 163 9.56 -13.16 13.01
N ARG A 164 8.58 -12.31 12.69
CA ARG A 164 8.53 -11.56 11.42
C ARG A 164 8.58 -10.06 11.69
N VAL A 165 9.19 -9.35 10.76
CA VAL A 165 9.20 -7.90 10.73
C VAL A 165 8.59 -7.42 9.41
N ILE A 166 7.67 -6.46 9.51
CA ILE A 166 7.02 -5.82 8.37
C ILE A 166 7.55 -4.40 8.24
N PHE A 167 7.90 -4.01 7.03
CA PHE A 167 8.27 -2.66 6.64
C PHE A 167 7.19 -2.10 5.74
N VAL A 168 6.67 -0.94 6.09
CA VAL A 168 5.75 -0.17 5.24
C VAL A 168 6.21 1.28 5.21
N GLY A 169 6.11 1.92 4.04
CA GLY A 169 6.64 3.26 3.81
C GLY A 169 5.71 4.11 2.97
N GLY A 170 6.24 5.17 2.36
CA GLY A 170 5.47 6.05 1.48
C GLY A 170 4.73 5.28 0.38
N ASN A 171 5.43 4.43 -0.39
CA ASN A 171 4.87 3.69 -1.53
C ASN A 171 5.46 2.28 -1.66
N TYR A 172 5.86 1.66 -0.55
CA TYR A 172 6.52 0.36 -0.58
C TYR A 172 6.24 -0.43 0.68
N SER A 173 6.13 -1.74 0.54
CA SER A 173 5.99 -2.71 1.61
C SER A 173 6.94 -3.90 1.39
N MET A 174 7.40 -4.50 2.49
CA MET A 174 8.09 -5.79 2.48
C MET A 174 8.01 -6.46 3.84
N SER A 175 8.24 -7.77 3.90
CA SER A 175 8.47 -8.47 5.15
C SER A 175 9.81 -9.21 5.13
N CYS A 176 10.38 -9.47 6.32
CA CYS A 176 11.52 -10.35 6.45
C CYS A 176 11.53 -11.07 7.81
N PRO A 177 12.29 -12.19 7.94
CA PRO A 177 12.48 -12.85 9.22
C PRO A 177 13.22 -11.99 10.24
N PHE A 178 12.75 -12.02 11.49
CA PHE A 178 13.33 -11.33 12.65
C PHE A 178 14.81 -11.69 12.88
N VAL A 179 15.22 -12.92 12.55
CA VAL A 179 16.60 -13.40 12.74
C VAL A 179 17.63 -12.53 12.00
N ILE A 180 17.21 -11.81 10.95
CA ILE A 180 18.06 -10.89 10.18
C ILE A 180 18.27 -9.57 10.93
N LEU A 181 17.37 -9.23 11.86
CA LEU A 181 17.35 -7.99 12.64
C LEU A 181 17.55 -8.34 14.12
N LYS A 182 18.80 -8.52 14.54
CA LYS A 182 19.09 -8.74 15.96
C LYS A 182 18.54 -7.58 16.81
N ASP A 183 17.75 -7.95 17.82
CA ASP A 183 17.30 -7.15 18.97
C ASP A 183 16.05 -6.26 18.87
N VAL A 184 15.14 -6.41 17.88
CA VAL A 184 13.93 -5.56 17.91
C VAL A 184 12.66 -6.11 17.23
N ASN A 185 11.60 -6.38 18.01
CA ASN A 185 10.25 -6.64 17.47
C ASN A 185 9.65 -5.28 17.06
N ARG A 186 9.88 -4.82 15.83
CA ARG A 186 9.37 -3.51 15.37
C ARG A 186 8.91 -3.55 13.93
N ILE A 187 7.75 -2.96 13.67
CA ILE A 187 7.42 -2.42 12.36
C ILE A 187 8.33 -1.20 12.15
N LEU A 188 9.13 -1.20 11.08
CA LEU A 188 10.11 -0.17 10.80
C LEU A 188 9.65 0.65 9.57
N PHE A 189 9.67 1.98 9.69
CA PHE A 189 9.14 2.89 8.67
C PHE A 189 10.27 3.61 7.91
N THR A 190 10.10 3.74 6.60
CA THR A 190 10.75 4.79 5.81
C THR A 190 9.74 5.93 5.65
N SER A 191 9.86 6.97 6.48
CA SER A 191 9.04 8.18 6.31
C SER A 191 9.80 9.13 5.37
N PRO A 192 9.30 9.40 4.15
CA PRO A 192 9.82 10.51 3.35
C PRO A 192 9.39 11.82 4.02
N MET A 193 10.20 12.32 4.95
CA MET A 193 10.09 13.71 5.38
C MET A 193 10.51 14.60 4.22
N ILE A 194 9.56 15.22 3.53
CA ILE A 194 9.80 16.45 2.78
C ILE A 194 8.69 17.44 3.12
N ALA A 195 9.02 18.38 4.00
CA ALA A 195 8.20 19.56 4.25
C ALA A 195 8.17 20.43 2.98
N GLY A 196 6.98 20.87 2.58
CA GLY A 196 6.84 22.07 1.74
C GLY A 196 6.26 21.95 0.33
N ILE A 197 5.71 20.80 -0.09
CA ILE A 197 5.01 20.73 -1.39
C ILE A 197 3.63 20.08 -1.21
N ARG A 198 2.61 20.79 -1.67
CA ARG A 198 1.23 20.32 -1.81
C ARG A 198 1.23 19.21 -2.87
N TRP A 199 1.44 17.97 -2.47
CA TRP A 199 1.56 16.87 -3.43
C TRP A 199 0.17 16.42 -3.91
N MET A 200 -0.06 16.60 -5.21
CA MET A 200 -0.72 15.57 -6.01
C MET A 200 -0.01 14.24 -5.71
N ARG A 201 -0.76 13.21 -5.30
CA ARG A 201 -0.30 11.81 -5.30
C ARG A 201 0.16 11.47 -6.73
N ILE A 202 1.43 11.69 -7.04
CA ILE A 202 2.07 11.06 -8.20
C ILE A 202 2.76 9.82 -7.66
N THR A 203 1.96 8.77 -7.48
CA THR A 203 2.42 7.45 -7.04
C THR A 203 2.75 6.65 -8.28
N CYS A 204 4.02 6.60 -8.67
CA CYS A 204 4.51 5.56 -9.56
C CYS A 204 5.03 4.43 -8.68
N MET A 205 4.23 3.37 -8.53
CA MET A 205 4.66 2.13 -7.87
C MET A 205 4.89 1.08 -8.96
N ALA A 206 6.01 0.37 -8.93
CA ALA A 206 6.40 -0.58 -9.97
C ALA A 206 6.74 -1.95 -9.37
N VAL A 207 6.23 -3.02 -9.98
CA VAL A 207 6.57 -4.41 -9.64
C VAL A 207 7.12 -5.10 -10.88
N MET A 208 8.20 -5.86 -10.73
CA MET A 208 8.80 -6.65 -11.80
C MET A 208 8.42 -8.13 -11.63
N ILE A 209 7.90 -8.74 -12.70
CA ILE A 209 7.47 -10.13 -12.75
C ILE A 209 8.33 -10.87 -13.78
N SER A 210 8.87 -12.03 -13.42
CA SER A 210 9.50 -12.95 -14.38
C SER A 210 8.46 -13.85 -15.00
N THR A 211 8.34 -13.86 -16.33
CA THR A 211 7.49 -14.81 -17.06
C THR A 211 8.36 -15.88 -17.69
N ASN A 212 7.97 -17.15 -17.54
CA ASN A 212 8.64 -18.26 -18.21
C ASN A 212 7.99 -18.45 -19.59
N SER A 213 8.74 -18.22 -20.67
CA SER A 213 8.33 -18.61 -22.01
C SER A 213 8.40 -20.14 -22.13
N THR A 214 7.27 -20.81 -22.35
CA THR A 214 7.21 -22.23 -22.77
C THR A 214 7.61 -22.39 -24.23
#